data_AF-A0A662PSQ3-F1
#
_entry.id   AF-A0A662PSQ3-F1
#
_cell.length_a   1.000
_cell.length_b   1.000
_cell.length_c   1.000
_cell.angle_alpha   90.00
_cell.angle_beta   90.00
_cell.angle_gamma   90.00
#
_symmetry.space_group_name_H-M   'P 1'
#
loop_
_entity.id
_entity.type
_entity.pdbx_description
1 polymer ?
#
loop_
_entity_poly.entity_id
_entity_poly.type
_entity_poly.pdbx_seq_one_letter_code
_entity_poly.pdbx_strand_id
1 'polypeptide(L)'
;MRIWLSGEALNSCENREMREMKKHIIFFLVEDDLSYSIAAILDGLIEELGDKVKLHSQRYLGAILTELKITLRSNFTKKHDTLKVIVYSLSDLYKERYKSMFNIPLFPAVSLGEYEYFGEEAVDIASELYSILTSRDRLSSEQVVHCLLRRAREMGRFNVVEVKCSEDSKACEKNSIIVNLYKHVFRELMKKLDKLRLERKIDDMRYRKIKGIYAQLLEIKLLEIG
;
A
#
# COMPACT_ATOMS: atom_id res chain seq x y z
N MET A 1 -22.14 44.53 -14.94
CA MET A 1 -21.20 44.24 -13.85
C MET A 1 -21.10 42.72 -13.72
N ARG A 2 -20.11 42.09 -14.38
CA ARG A 2 -19.86 40.64 -14.35
C ARG A 2 -18.53 40.42 -13.66
N ILE A 3 -18.54 39.81 -12.48
CA ILE A 3 -17.33 39.42 -11.76
C ILE A 3 -17.02 37.98 -12.17
N TRP A 4 -15.90 37.81 -12.85
CA TRP A 4 -15.24 36.53 -13.06
C TRP A 4 -14.64 36.09 -11.72
N LEU A 5 -15.12 34.99 -11.14
CA LEU A 5 -14.38 34.27 -10.11
C LEU A 5 -13.48 33.27 -10.83
N SER A 6 -12.18 33.53 -10.71
CA SER A 6 -11.09 32.76 -11.29
C SER A 6 -11.10 31.30 -10.80
N GLY A 7 -10.98 30.38 -11.75
CA GLY A 7 -10.84 28.93 -11.52
C GLY A 7 -9.50 28.49 -10.93
N GLU A 8 -8.73 29.39 -10.32
CA GLU A 8 -7.40 29.09 -9.77
C GLU A 8 -7.46 28.70 -8.28
N ALA A 9 -8.46 29.15 -7.53
CA ALA A 9 -8.55 28.86 -6.10
C ALA A 9 -8.96 27.40 -5.81
N LEU A 10 -9.88 26.83 -6.60
CA LEU A 10 -10.38 25.45 -6.44
C LEU A 10 -9.30 24.41 -6.79
N ASN A 11 -8.56 24.61 -7.88
CA ASN A 11 -7.45 23.74 -8.26
C ASN A 11 -6.30 23.77 -7.24
N SER A 12 -6.07 24.89 -6.55
CA SER A 12 -5.00 24.97 -5.54
C SER A 12 -5.35 24.19 -4.26
N CYS A 13 -6.63 24.11 -3.89
CA CYS A 13 -7.09 23.36 -2.71
C CYS A 13 -7.08 21.85 -2.96
N GLU A 14 -7.60 21.36 -4.09
CA GLU A 14 -7.53 19.93 -4.46
C GLU A 14 -6.09 19.45 -4.61
N ASN A 15 -5.21 20.25 -5.24
CA ASN A 15 -3.79 19.89 -5.35
C ASN A 15 -3.06 19.91 -4.00
N ARG A 16 -3.55 20.69 -3.02
CA ARG A 16 -2.99 20.74 -1.67
C ARG A 16 -3.47 19.57 -0.83
N GLU A 17 -4.75 19.21 -0.90
CA GLU A 17 -5.30 18.01 -0.26
C GLU A 17 -4.72 16.73 -0.86
N MET A 18 -4.57 16.63 -2.18
CA MET A 18 -3.86 15.53 -2.83
C MET A 18 -2.37 15.47 -2.47
N ARG A 19 -1.68 16.62 -2.33
CA ARG A 19 -0.29 16.65 -1.83
C ARG A 19 -0.17 16.31 -0.35
N GLU A 20 -1.20 16.59 0.46
CA GLU A 20 -1.24 16.17 1.87
C GLU A 20 -1.54 14.69 2.02
N MET A 21 -2.45 14.13 1.21
CA MET A 21 -2.72 12.68 1.18
C MET A 21 -1.52 11.85 0.73
N LYS A 22 -0.63 12.41 -0.12
CA LYS A 22 0.65 11.78 -0.49
C LYS A 22 1.63 11.59 0.67
N LYS A 23 1.33 12.15 1.85
CA LYS A 23 2.16 12.04 3.07
C LYS A 23 1.57 11.14 4.13
N HIS A 24 0.43 10.52 3.85
CA HIS A 24 -0.26 9.65 4.80
C HIS A 24 0.11 8.19 4.54
N ILE A 25 0.30 7.47 5.63
CA ILE A 25 0.42 6.01 5.62
C ILE A 25 -0.87 5.47 6.21
N ILE A 26 -1.60 4.64 5.47
CA ILE A 26 -2.90 4.14 5.90
C ILE A 26 -2.84 2.63 6.00
N PHE A 27 -2.94 2.08 7.21
CA PHE A 27 -3.05 0.65 7.47
C PHE A 27 -4.51 0.24 7.56
N PHE A 28 -4.82 -0.93 7.02
CA PHE A 28 -6.13 -1.57 7.10
C PHE A 28 -5.94 -2.95 7.69
N LEU A 29 -6.49 -3.15 8.88
CA LEU A 29 -6.29 -4.31 9.74
C LEU A 29 -7.63 -5.02 9.96
N VAL A 30 -7.57 -6.33 10.12
CA VAL A 30 -8.70 -7.22 10.43
C VAL A 30 -8.36 -8.11 11.62
N GLU A 31 -9.23 -9.06 11.97
CA GLU A 31 -9.01 -9.99 13.09
C GLU A 31 -8.18 -11.21 12.63
N ASP A 32 -6.93 -10.97 12.21
CA ASP A 32 -5.97 -12.01 11.79
C ASP A 32 -4.54 -11.81 12.33
N ASP A 33 -3.73 -12.86 12.27
CA ASP A 33 -2.38 -12.90 12.87
C ASP A 33 -1.45 -11.81 12.30
N LEU A 34 -1.52 -11.55 10.99
CA LEU A 34 -0.69 -10.53 10.36
C LEU A 34 -1.13 -9.12 10.77
N SER A 35 -2.44 -8.87 10.91
CA SER A 35 -2.95 -7.60 11.44
C SER A 35 -2.54 -7.38 12.89
N TYR A 36 -2.58 -8.43 13.72
CA TYR A 36 -2.09 -8.35 15.10
C TYR A 36 -0.58 -8.06 15.15
N SER A 37 0.20 -8.63 14.23
CA SER A 37 1.62 -8.31 14.09
C SER A 37 1.85 -6.83 13.75
N ILE A 38 1.09 -6.27 12.79
CA ILE A 38 1.20 -4.83 12.46
C ILE A 38 0.79 -3.97 13.65
N ALA A 39 -0.31 -4.31 14.34
CA ALA A 39 -0.75 -3.60 15.52
C ALA A 39 0.34 -3.59 16.60
N ALA A 40 0.97 -4.73 16.90
CA ALA A 40 2.06 -4.82 17.87
C ALA A 40 3.28 -3.97 17.48
N ILE A 41 3.63 -3.92 16.19
CA ILE A 41 4.73 -3.06 15.69
C ILE A 41 4.38 -1.58 15.89
N LEU A 42 3.15 -1.18 15.57
CA LEU A 42 2.70 0.20 15.74
C LEU A 42 2.58 0.59 17.21
N ASP A 43 2.14 -0.33 18.09
CA ASP A 43 2.10 -0.11 19.53
C ASP A 43 3.51 0.08 20.10
N GLY A 44 4.46 -0.79 19.72
CA GLY A 44 5.87 -0.62 20.08
C GLY A 44 6.45 0.70 19.57
N LEU A 45 6.03 1.16 18.38
CA LEU A 45 6.44 2.46 17.84
C LEU A 45 5.93 3.62 18.69
N ILE A 46 4.68 3.56 19.16
CA ILE A 46 4.09 4.56 20.04
C ILE A 46 4.88 4.63 21.34
N GLU A 47 5.19 3.48 21.94
CA GLU A 47 5.96 3.39 23.18
C GLU A 47 7.36 4.02 23.04
N GLU A 48 8.08 3.69 21.97
CA GLU A 48 9.44 4.19 21.73
C GLU A 48 9.47 5.70 21.41
N LEU A 49 8.46 6.22 20.72
CA LEU A 49 8.39 7.64 20.36
C LEU A 49 7.80 8.51 21.47
N GLY A 50 7.01 7.93 22.37
CA GLY A 50 6.44 8.56 23.55
C GLY A 50 5.63 9.82 23.25
N ASP A 51 6.03 10.93 23.88
CA ASP A 51 5.35 12.23 23.81
C ASP A 51 5.31 12.88 22.41
N LYS A 52 6.08 12.34 21.45
CA LYS A 52 6.09 12.80 20.06
C LYS A 52 4.88 12.35 19.27
N VAL A 53 4.12 11.38 19.78
CA VAL A 53 2.94 10.81 19.12
C VAL A 53 1.67 11.35 19.75
N LYS A 54 0.79 11.93 18.93
CA LYS A 54 -0.57 12.27 19.32
C LYS A 54 -1.53 11.30 18.69
N LEU A 55 -2.33 10.64 19.53
CA LEU A 55 -3.33 9.67 19.11
C LEU A 55 -4.71 10.30 19.11
N HIS A 56 -5.48 10.01 18.08
CA HIS A 56 -6.90 10.29 18.03
C HIS A 56 -7.62 9.05 17.51
N SER A 57 -8.67 8.61 18.20
CA SER A 57 -9.43 7.43 17.77
C SER A 57 -10.91 7.76 17.67
N GLN A 58 -11.54 7.27 16.61
CA GLN A 58 -12.95 7.44 16.33
C GLN A 58 -13.56 6.08 15.95
N ARG A 59 -14.69 5.75 16.59
CA ARG A 59 -15.41 4.50 16.33
C ARG A 59 -16.49 4.72 15.28
N TYR A 60 -16.57 3.79 14.35
CA TYR A 60 -17.59 3.68 13.33
C TYR A 60 -18.24 2.30 13.38
N LEU A 61 -19.31 2.11 12.61
CA LEU A 61 -19.97 0.82 12.52
C LEU A 61 -19.02 -0.22 11.91
N GLY A 62 -18.58 -1.18 12.72
CA GLY A 62 -17.69 -2.26 12.27
C GLY A 62 -16.24 -1.84 12.00
N ALA A 63 -15.84 -0.63 12.40
CA ALA A 63 -14.47 -0.13 12.21
C ALA A 63 -14.06 0.85 13.32
N ILE A 64 -12.79 0.81 13.70
CA ILE A 64 -12.15 1.82 14.55
C ILE A 64 -11.09 2.50 13.71
N LEU A 65 -11.19 3.82 13.60
CA LEU A 65 -10.20 4.67 12.95
C LEU A 65 -9.27 5.24 14.02
N THR A 66 -7.99 4.92 13.95
CA THR A 66 -6.97 5.48 14.82
C THR A 66 -5.98 6.29 14.00
N GLU A 67 -5.87 7.57 14.29
CA GLU A 67 -4.92 8.50 13.69
C GLU A 67 -3.75 8.74 14.65
N LEU A 68 -2.54 8.43 14.18
CA LEU A 68 -1.28 8.75 14.84
C LEU A 68 -0.64 9.94 14.13
N LYS A 69 -0.51 11.07 14.84
CA LYS A 69 0.28 12.22 14.39
C LYS A 69 1.64 12.17 15.07
N ILE A 70 2.67 11.86 14.31
CA ILE A 70 4.05 11.70 14.79
C ILE A 70 4.83 12.98 14.46
N THR A 71 5.35 13.63 15.50
CA THR A 71 6.21 14.82 15.34
C THR A 71 7.63 14.36 15.01
N LEU A 72 8.10 14.69 13.80
CA LEU A 72 9.43 14.32 13.36
C LEU A 72 10.48 15.30 13.89
N ARG A 73 11.72 14.81 14.02
CA ARG A 73 12.85 15.65 14.45
C ARG A 73 13.11 16.71 13.39
N SER A 74 13.29 17.96 13.82
CA SER A 74 13.51 19.07 12.90
C SER A 74 14.71 18.83 11.99
N ASN A 75 14.49 18.96 10.69
CA ASN A 75 15.56 19.07 9.71
C ASN A 75 16.26 20.45 9.84
N PHE A 76 17.34 20.65 9.09
CA PHE A 76 18.18 21.86 9.13
C PHE A 76 17.42 23.20 8.92
N THR A 77 16.15 23.15 8.51
CA THR A 77 15.26 24.30 8.27
C THR A 77 14.41 24.73 9.48
N LYS A 78 14.61 24.17 10.69
CA LYS A 78 13.91 24.52 11.96
C LYS A 78 12.37 24.37 11.97
N LYS A 79 11.76 23.80 10.92
CA LYS A 79 10.32 23.52 10.88
C LYS A 79 10.07 22.09 11.34
N HIS A 80 9.25 21.91 12.37
CA HIS A 80 8.76 20.60 12.76
C HIS A 80 7.83 20.07 11.65
N ASP A 81 8.17 18.90 11.12
CA ASP A 81 7.32 18.19 10.18
C ASP A 81 6.55 17.09 10.92
N THR A 82 5.37 16.75 10.42
CA THR A 82 4.50 15.76 11.05
C THR A 82 4.17 14.66 10.06
N LEU A 83 4.43 13.41 10.45
CA LEU A 83 3.95 12.24 9.72
C LEU A 83 2.59 11.82 10.28
N LYS A 84 1.63 11.57 9.40
CA LYS A 84 0.31 11.08 9.78
C LYS A 84 0.17 9.63 9.34
N VAL A 85 -0.01 8.76 10.32
CA VAL A 85 -0.31 7.34 10.13
C VAL A 85 -1.76 7.13 10.54
N ILE A 86 -2.54 6.45 9.71
CA ILE A 86 -3.95 6.18 9.91
C ILE A 86 -4.12 4.67 9.95
N VAL A 87 -4.88 4.16 10.92
CA VAL A 87 -5.12 2.74 11.09
C VAL A 87 -6.63 2.51 11.11
N TYR A 88 -7.13 1.76 10.14
CA TYR A 88 -8.49 1.22 10.15
C TYR A 88 -8.45 -0.19 10.71
N SER A 89 -8.89 -0.35 11.96
CA SER A 89 -9.14 -1.67 12.54
C SER A 89 -10.58 -2.08 12.23
N LEU A 90 -10.75 -3.00 11.29
CA LEU A 90 -12.03 -3.45 10.78
C LEU A 90 -12.46 -4.73 11.49
N SER A 91 -13.74 -4.81 11.85
CA SER A 91 -14.30 -6.07 12.33
C SER A 91 -14.46 -7.05 11.17
N ASP A 92 -14.20 -8.32 11.47
CA ASP A 92 -14.24 -9.40 10.48
C ASP A 92 -15.61 -9.55 9.81
N LEU A 93 -16.69 -9.18 10.51
CA LEU A 93 -18.06 -9.15 10.00
C LEU A 93 -18.28 -8.12 8.88
N TYR A 94 -17.44 -7.08 8.82
CA TYR A 94 -17.58 -5.97 7.88
C TYR A 94 -16.47 -5.93 6.82
N LYS A 95 -15.50 -6.85 6.88
CA LYS A 95 -14.32 -6.83 6.00
C LYS A 95 -14.68 -6.78 4.52
N GLU A 96 -15.63 -7.57 4.05
CA GLU A 96 -16.02 -7.61 2.63
C GLU A 96 -16.64 -6.29 2.15
N ARG A 97 -17.41 -5.61 3.02
CA ARG A 97 -17.96 -4.28 2.71
C ARG A 97 -16.84 -3.25 2.54
N TYR A 98 -15.82 -3.33 3.39
CA TYR A 98 -14.70 -2.41 3.36
C TYR A 98 -13.69 -2.71 2.24
N LYS A 99 -13.56 -3.97 1.79
CA LYS A 99 -12.81 -4.31 0.57
C LYS A 99 -13.32 -3.51 -0.62
N SER A 100 -14.65 -3.50 -0.83
CA SER A 100 -15.26 -2.75 -1.92
C SER A 100 -15.17 -1.23 -1.73
N MET A 101 -15.35 -0.75 -0.50
CA MET A 101 -15.33 0.68 -0.19
C MET A 101 -13.94 1.31 -0.39
N PHE A 102 -12.88 0.60 -0.04
CA PHE A 102 -11.50 1.07 -0.15
C PHE A 102 -10.74 0.49 -1.36
N ASN A 103 -11.39 -0.34 -2.17
CA ASN A 103 -10.76 -1.06 -3.28
C ASN A 103 -9.56 -1.94 -2.85
N ILE A 104 -9.62 -2.51 -1.64
CA ILE A 104 -8.56 -3.35 -1.06
C ILE A 104 -8.92 -4.83 -1.25
N PRO A 105 -8.18 -5.59 -2.07
CA PRO A 105 -8.51 -6.99 -2.35
C PRO A 105 -8.17 -7.95 -1.20
N LEU A 106 -7.21 -7.59 -0.34
CA LEU A 106 -6.66 -8.46 0.69
C LEU A 106 -6.31 -7.67 1.96
N PHE A 107 -6.50 -8.28 3.12
CA PHE A 107 -6.06 -7.74 4.41
C PHE A 107 -4.97 -8.64 5.01
N PRO A 108 -4.10 -8.11 5.89
CA PRO A 108 -3.91 -6.67 6.14
C PRO A 108 -3.40 -5.95 4.89
N ALA A 109 -3.61 -4.63 4.83
CA ALA A 109 -3.14 -3.80 3.74
C ALA A 109 -2.51 -2.51 4.27
N VAL A 110 -1.61 -1.93 3.48
CA VAL A 110 -1.10 -0.59 3.70
C VAL A 110 -1.12 0.21 2.40
N SER A 111 -1.71 1.39 2.47
CA SER A 111 -1.63 2.41 1.42
C SER A 111 -0.53 3.40 1.78
N LEU A 112 0.44 3.53 0.87
CA LEU A 112 1.59 4.40 0.97
C LEU A 112 1.63 5.30 -0.27
N GLY A 113 1.03 6.49 -0.14
CA GLY A 113 0.85 7.39 -1.28
C GLY A 113 -0.08 6.79 -2.33
N GLU A 114 0.45 6.46 -3.51
CA GLU A 114 -0.31 5.89 -4.64
C GLU A 114 -0.14 4.35 -4.74
N TYR A 115 0.56 3.74 -3.79
CA TYR A 115 0.87 2.31 -3.79
C TYR A 115 0.17 1.58 -2.65
N GLU A 116 -0.27 0.36 -2.92
CA GLU A 116 -0.92 -0.53 -1.97
C GLU A 116 -0.13 -1.82 -1.84
N TYR A 117 0.03 -2.28 -0.60
CA TYR A 117 0.77 -3.50 -0.25
C TYR A 117 -0.09 -4.35 0.68
N PHE A 118 0.06 -5.68 0.62
CA PHE A 118 -0.88 -6.61 1.25
C PHE A 118 -0.17 -7.75 1.98
N GLY A 119 -0.82 -8.29 3.01
CA GLY A 119 -0.35 -9.45 3.76
C GLY A 119 1.03 -9.20 4.39
N GLU A 120 1.98 -10.09 4.13
CA GLU A 120 3.36 -9.99 4.64
C GLU A 120 4.05 -8.68 4.21
N GLU A 121 3.80 -8.18 3.00
CA GLU A 121 4.38 -6.91 2.53
C GLU A 121 3.91 -5.72 3.39
N ALA A 122 2.68 -5.78 3.92
CA ALA A 122 2.17 -4.75 4.82
C ALA A 122 2.85 -4.82 6.21
N VAL A 123 3.18 -6.02 6.69
CA VAL A 123 3.94 -6.25 7.93
C VAL A 123 5.37 -5.73 7.78
N ASP A 124 5.99 -6.01 6.64
CA ASP A 124 7.32 -5.55 6.28
C ASP A 124 7.40 -4.02 6.27
N ILE A 125 6.41 -3.35 5.67
CA ILE A 125 6.33 -1.88 5.66
C ILE A 125 6.15 -1.31 7.07
N ALA A 126 5.34 -1.95 7.92
CA ALA A 126 5.20 -1.54 9.32
C ALA A 126 6.54 -1.64 10.07
N SER A 127 7.28 -2.73 9.85
CA SER A 127 8.59 -2.98 10.46
C SER A 127 9.65 -1.98 9.98
N GLU A 128 9.65 -1.66 8.69
CA GLU A 128 10.56 -0.64 8.13
C GLU A 128 10.19 0.76 8.64
N LEU A 129 8.89 1.08 8.76
CA LEU A 129 8.42 2.33 9.34
C LEU A 129 8.93 2.48 10.78
N TYR A 130 8.82 1.42 11.58
CA TYR A 130 9.39 1.39 12.92
C TYR A 130 10.89 1.67 12.90
N SER A 131 11.64 0.95 12.05
CA SER A 131 13.09 1.09 11.94
C SER A 131 13.53 2.49 11.52
N ILE A 132 12.83 3.11 10.57
CA ILE A 132 13.11 4.47 10.09
C ILE A 132 12.86 5.51 11.20
N LEU A 133 11.74 5.39 11.92
CA LEU A 133 11.34 6.40 12.91
C LEU A 133 12.10 6.28 14.24
N THR A 134 12.60 5.08 14.55
CA THR A 134 13.46 4.84 15.72
C THR A 134 14.94 5.07 15.42
N SER A 135 15.30 5.18 14.14
CA SER A 135 16.65 5.58 13.73
C SER A 135 17.00 6.99 14.23
N ARG A 136 18.30 7.28 14.34
CA ARG A 136 18.78 8.62 14.74
C ARG A 136 18.70 9.66 13.63
N ASP A 137 18.23 9.26 12.45
CA ASP A 137 18.20 10.11 11.26
C ASP A 137 17.15 11.22 11.39
N ARG A 138 17.47 12.37 10.82
CA ARG A 138 16.55 13.52 10.75
C ARG A 138 15.90 13.51 9.38
N LEU A 139 14.72 12.91 9.31
CA LEU A 139 13.95 12.75 8.07
C LEU A 139 12.65 13.57 8.15
N SER A 140 12.28 14.18 7.03
CA SER A 140 10.94 14.73 6.83
C SER A 140 9.93 13.61 6.53
N SER A 141 8.64 13.92 6.65
CA SER A 141 7.53 12.99 6.33
C SER A 141 7.65 12.43 4.92
N GLU A 142 8.00 13.28 3.97
CA GLU A 142 8.23 12.91 2.57
C GLU A 142 9.44 11.99 2.39
N GLN A 143 10.52 12.23 3.13
CA GLN A 143 11.69 11.35 3.13
C GLN A 143 11.39 9.99 3.75
N VAL A 144 10.59 9.94 4.82
CA VAL A 144 10.13 8.68 5.42
C VAL A 144 9.33 7.88 4.40
N VAL A 145 8.32 8.50 3.78
CA VAL A 145 7.49 7.85 2.75
C VAL A 145 8.34 7.39 1.56
N HIS A 146 9.30 8.21 1.10
CA HIS A 146 10.19 7.83 0.00
C HIS A 146 11.11 6.67 0.37
N CYS A 147 11.66 6.63 1.60
CA CYS A 147 12.46 5.51 2.08
C CYS A 147 11.64 4.22 2.13
N LEU A 148 10.40 4.28 2.62
CA LEU A 148 9.48 3.14 2.63
C LEU A 148 9.17 2.66 1.21
N LEU A 149 8.86 3.57 0.28
CA LEU A 149 8.60 3.20 -1.12
C LEU A 149 9.81 2.56 -1.78
N ARG A 150 11.02 3.09 -1.53
CA ARG A 150 12.26 2.51 -2.04
C ARG A 150 12.47 1.10 -1.49
N ARG A 151 12.28 0.92 -0.18
CA ARG A 151 12.45 -0.37 0.49
C ARG A 151 11.42 -1.39 0.04
N ALA A 152 10.16 -1.03 -0.03
CA ALA A 152 9.11 -1.91 -0.53
C ALA A 152 9.39 -2.38 -1.97
N ARG A 153 9.95 -1.50 -2.83
CA ARG A 153 10.41 -1.89 -4.18
C ARG A 153 11.59 -2.85 -4.15
N GLU A 154 12.55 -2.64 -3.24
CA GLU A 154 13.70 -3.55 -3.07
C GLU A 154 13.27 -4.92 -2.55
N MET A 155 12.33 -4.97 -1.59
CA MET A 155 11.76 -6.20 -1.04
C MET A 155 11.00 -6.99 -2.13
N GLY A 156 10.27 -6.30 -3.00
CA GLY A 156 9.67 -6.89 -4.20
C GLY A 156 10.68 -7.41 -5.23
N ARG A 157 11.93 -6.88 -5.24
CA ARG A 157 13.02 -7.36 -6.13
C ARG A 157 13.73 -8.59 -5.59
N PHE A 158 13.82 -8.79 -4.27
CA PHE A 158 14.43 -9.99 -3.69
C PHE A 158 13.61 -11.27 -3.91
N ASN A 159 12.31 -11.14 -4.25
CA ASN A 159 11.45 -12.25 -4.67
C ASN A 159 11.43 -12.49 -6.20
N VAL A 160 12.32 -11.84 -6.95
CA VAL A 160 12.45 -11.98 -8.41
C VAL A 160 13.83 -12.55 -8.73
N VAL A 161 13.86 -13.79 -9.23
CA VAL A 161 15.02 -14.32 -9.98
C VAL A 161 15.42 -13.27 -11.01
N GLU A 162 16.67 -12.82 -10.97
CA GLU A 162 17.24 -11.82 -11.87
C GLU A 162 16.83 -12.11 -13.32
N VAL A 163 15.98 -11.27 -13.88
CA VAL A 163 15.93 -11.06 -15.32
C VAL A 163 16.43 -9.66 -15.55
N LYS A 164 17.69 -9.57 -15.99
CA LYS A 164 18.29 -8.33 -16.47
C LYS A 164 17.43 -7.80 -17.61
N CYS A 165 16.83 -6.63 -17.44
CA CYS A 165 16.38 -5.82 -18.57
C CYS A 165 16.87 -4.39 -18.36
N SER A 166 17.59 -3.95 -19.39
CA SER A 166 18.28 -2.69 -19.57
C SER A 166 17.36 -1.48 -19.46
N GLU A 167 17.94 -0.39 -18.96
CA GLU A 167 17.43 0.96 -19.10
C GLU A 167 17.12 1.27 -20.56
N ASP A 168 15.88 1.65 -20.84
CA ASP A 168 15.52 2.80 -21.66
C ASP A 168 14.04 2.73 -22.01
N SER A 169 13.23 3.59 -21.41
CA SER A 169 12.22 4.40 -22.10
C SER A 169 11.31 5.07 -21.07
N LYS A 170 11.37 6.40 -21.07
CA LYS A 170 10.35 7.27 -20.50
C LYS A 170 9.10 7.16 -21.37
N ALA A 171 8.22 6.23 -21.05
CA ALA A 171 6.85 6.23 -21.56
C ALA A 171 5.92 5.51 -20.58
N CYS A 172 4.89 6.24 -20.14
CA CYS A 172 3.65 5.73 -19.55
C CYS A 172 3.72 5.05 -18.17
N GLU A 173 3.91 5.85 -17.11
CA GLU A 173 3.77 5.46 -15.69
C GLU A 173 2.40 4.83 -15.36
N LYS A 174 1.31 5.22 -16.05
CA LYS A 174 -0.04 4.69 -15.81
C LYS A 174 -0.22 3.26 -16.35
N ASN A 175 0.37 2.92 -17.49
CA ASN A 175 0.25 1.58 -18.08
C ASN A 175 1.08 0.56 -17.29
N SER A 176 2.22 0.97 -16.73
CA SER A 176 3.08 0.12 -15.90
C SER A 176 2.38 -0.39 -14.63
N ILE A 177 1.60 0.45 -13.95
CA ILE A 177 0.89 0.09 -12.70
C ILE A 177 -0.21 -0.94 -13.00
N ILE A 178 -1.01 -0.68 -14.04
CA ILE A 178 -2.09 -1.58 -14.45
C ILE A 178 -1.52 -2.93 -14.90
N VAL A 179 -0.44 -2.91 -15.68
CA VAL A 179 0.29 -4.12 -16.10
C VAL A 179 0.83 -4.90 -14.89
N ASN A 180 1.34 -4.21 -13.87
CA ASN A 180 1.85 -4.85 -12.65
C ASN A 180 0.71 -5.46 -11.80
N LEU A 181 -0.44 -4.79 -11.70
CA LEU A 181 -1.63 -5.33 -11.02
C LEU A 181 -2.16 -6.58 -11.74
N TYR A 182 -2.27 -6.54 -13.07
CA TYR A 182 -2.69 -7.71 -13.86
C TYR A 182 -1.71 -8.87 -13.69
N LYS A 183 -0.39 -8.61 -13.72
CA LYS A 183 0.63 -9.63 -13.45
C LYS A 183 0.48 -10.23 -12.04
N HIS A 184 0.19 -9.40 -11.04
CA HIS A 184 0.01 -9.87 -9.66
C HIS A 184 -1.23 -10.77 -9.51
N VAL A 185 -2.39 -10.31 -10.00
CA VAL A 185 -3.64 -11.08 -9.98
C VAL A 185 -3.47 -12.38 -10.74
N PHE A 186 -2.77 -12.35 -11.88
CA PHE A 186 -2.47 -13.54 -12.66
C PHE A 186 -1.61 -14.54 -11.91
N ARG A 187 -0.57 -14.06 -11.23
CA ARG A 187 0.31 -14.90 -10.41
C ARG A 187 -0.46 -15.62 -9.30
N GLU A 188 -1.39 -14.92 -8.64
CA GLU A 188 -2.22 -15.50 -7.59
C GLU A 188 -3.23 -16.53 -8.13
N LEU A 189 -3.83 -16.27 -9.30
CA LEU A 189 -4.69 -17.25 -9.98
C LEU A 189 -3.91 -18.51 -10.38
N MET A 190 -2.68 -18.34 -10.87
CA MET A 190 -1.80 -19.46 -11.21
C MET A 190 -1.39 -20.26 -9.98
N LYS A 191 -1.05 -19.63 -8.86
CA LYS A 191 -0.77 -20.32 -7.59
C LYS A 191 -1.96 -21.14 -7.11
N LYS A 192 -3.18 -20.58 -7.19
CA LYS A 192 -4.41 -21.32 -6.85
C LYS A 192 -4.63 -22.51 -7.78
N LEU A 193 -4.39 -22.34 -9.07
CA LEU A 193 -4.51 -23.42 -10.06
C LEU A 193 -3.47 -24.53 -9.84
N ASP A 194 -2.22 -24.17 -9.54
CA ASP A 194 -1.14 -25.11 -9.22
C ASP A 194 -1.45 -25.89 -7.93
N LYS A 195 -2.00 -25.21 -6.91
CA LYS A 195 -2.46 -25.86 -5.68
C LYS A 195 -3.57 -26.88 -5.96
N LEU A 196 -4.55 -26.55 -6.81
CA LEU A 196 -5.60 -27.49 -7.21
C LEU A 196 -5.07 -28.71 -7.96
N ARG A 197 -3.99 -28.55 -8.74
CA ARG A 197 -3.31 -29.67 -9.41
C ARG A 197 -2.55 -30.55 -8.41
N LEU A 198 -1.81 -29.94 -7.48
CA LEU A 198 -1.07 -30.66 -6.42
C LEU A 198 -2.01 -31.46 -5.51
N GLU A 199 -3.17 -30.89 -5.19
CA GLU A 199 -4.24 -31.55 -4.43
C GLU A 199 -5.01 -32.61 -5.24
N ARG A 200 -4.63 -32.86 -6.50
CA ARG A 200 -5.29 -33.78 -7.45
C ARG A 200 -6.78 -33.51 -7.65
N LYS A 201 -7.23 -32.27 -7.38
CA LYS A 201 -8.62 -31.82 -7.59
C LYS A 201 -8.94 -31.56 -9.06
N ILE A 202 -7.91 -31.40 -9.89
CA ILE A 202 -8.02 -31.25 -11.34
C ILE A 202 -7.04 -32.20 -12.02
N ASP A 203 -7.46 -32.76 -13.16
CA ASP A 203 -6.57 -33.57 -14.00
C ASP A 203 -5.63 -32.71 -14.84
N ASP A 204 -4.54 -33.32 -15.30
CA ASP A 204 -3.48 -32.65 -16.06
C ASP A 204 -3.96 -32.06 -17.39
N MET A 205 -5.02 -32.60 -18.00
CA MET A 205 -5.58 -32.09 -19.25
C MET A 205 -6.39 -30.81 -18.99
N ARG A 206 -7.21 -30.79 -17.94
CA ARG A 206 -7.97 -29.61 -17.50
C ARG A 206 -7.04 -28.51 -17.02
N TYR A 207 -5.99 -28.86 -16.27
CA TYR A 207 -4.95 -27.91 -15.84
C TYR A 207 -4.32 -27.20 -17.04
N ARG A 208 -3.90 -27.95 -18.08
CA ARG A 208 -3.29 -27.35 -19.29
C ARG A 208 -4.26 -26.44 -20.04
N LYS A 209 -5.54 -26.83 -20.16
CA LYS A 209 -6.57 -25.99 -20.81
C LYS A 209 -6.78 -24.67 -20.05
N ILE A 210 -6.98 -24.74 -18.73
CA ILE A 210 -7.23 -23.54 -17.91
C ILE A 210 -5.99 -22.63 -17.92
N LYS A 211 -4.79 -23.22 -17.80
CA LYS A 211 -3.52 -22.48 -17.90
C LYS A 211 -3.36 -21.79 -19.26
N GLY A 212 -3.75 -22.45 -20.35
CA GLY A 212 -3.73 -21.88 -21.69
C GLY A 212 -4.69 -20.69 -21.84
N ILE A 213 -5.91 -20.82 -21.34
CA ILE A 213 -6.92 -19.74 -21.36
C ILE A 213 -6.42 -18.53 -20.55
N TYR A 214 -5.86 -18.77 -19.37
CA TYR A 214 -5.27 -17.73 -18.55
C TYR A 214 -4.12 -17.02 -19.27
N ALA A 215 -3.17 -17.75 -19.85
CA ALA A 215 -2.07 -17.15 -20.61
C ALA A 215 -2.58 -16.27 -21.78
N GLN A 216 -3.59 -16.74 -22.53
CA GLN A 216 -4.21 -15.97 -23.61
C GLN A 216 -4.92 -14.71 -23.12
N LEU A 217 -5.66 -14.80 -22.01
CA LEU A 217 -6.35 -13.64 -21.43
C LEU A 217 -5.35 -12.56 -20.95
N LEU A 218 -4.21 -12.97 -20.39
CA LEU A 218 -3.17 -12.04 -19.99
C LEU A 218 -2.53 -11.37 -21.20
N GLU A 219 -2.23 -12.13 -22.26
CA GLU A 219 -1.62 -11.61 -23.49
C GLU A 219 -2.55 -10.62 -24.21
N ILE A 220 -3.85 -10.95 -24.33
CA ILE A 220 -4.87 -10.05 -24.90
C ILE A 220 -4.99 -8.77 -24.08
N LYS A 221 -5.02 -8.86 -22.75
CA LYS A 221 -5.16 -7.68 -21.88
C LYS A 221 -3.91 -6.80 -21.90
N LEU A 222 -2.72 -7.37 -22.03
CA LEU A 222 -1.48 -6.61 -22.16
C LEU A 222 -1.38 -5.89 -23.51
N LEU A 223 -1.95 -6.47 -24.59
CA LEU A 223 -2.04 -5.83 -25.91
C LEU A 223 -3.06 -4.68 -25.96
N GLU A 224 -4.15 -4.75 -25.19
CA GLU A 224 -5.16 -3.68 -25.09
C GLU A 224 -4.69 -2.44 -24.30
N ILE A 225 -3.62 -2.58 -23.49
CA ILE A 225 -3.06 -1.52 -22.64
C ILE A 225 -1.82 -0.86 -23.31
N GLY A 226 -1.35 -1.40 -24.44
CA GLY A 226 -0.21 -0.91 -25.22
C GLY A 226 -0.54 0.30 -26.10
#